data_AF-A0A930SWM2-F1
#
_entry.id   AF-A0A930SWM2-F1
#
_cell.length_a   1.000
_cell.length_b   1.000
_cell.length_c   1.000
_cell.angle_alpha   90.00
_cell.angle_beta   90.00
_cell.angle_gamma   90.00
#
_symmetry.space_group_name_H-M   'P 1'
#
loop_
_entity.id
_entity.type
_entity.pdbx_description
1 polymer ?
#
loop_
_entity_poly.entity_id
_entity_poly.type
_entity_poly.pdbx_seq_one_letter_code
_entity_poly.pdbx_strand_id
1 'polypeptide(L)'
;MTQTIENERELLQLLLQLQLITRDQVTEALAYQCRLPPSQSRSLRDILVDLEFISETALIQAEQSFDTPADLRDSFQRAMDDILNQADLLQQQSAPVVPEPPRTRPAGQTPLTPPTQQERHPTAPPAQQASPPPAPAPPKPIVPPGSGLQAAGAFARRSPASQAGGWGAVSAPQAQPVIPPAPPAHAPPLGQILMQQKALEEWQLMHALSIQQSTAPRPRLGTLLVKLGYADQPTVARALSLQVQSRQ
;
A
#
# COMPACT_ATOMS: atom_id res chain seq x y z
N MET A 1 5.18 -20.52 -0.55
CA MET A 1 5.73 -19.19 -0.92
C MET A 1 4.77 -18.05 -0.58
N THR A 2 3.44 -18.25 -0.65
CA THR A 2 2.47 -17.20 -0.24
C THR A 2 2.48 -16.89 1.27
N GLN A 3 2.63 -17.91 2.12
CA GLN A 3 2.69 -17.73 3.58
C GLN A 3 3.80 -16.77 4.03
N THR A 4 4.97 -16.79 3.36
CA THR A 4 6.08 -15.91 3.72
C THR A 4 5.73 -14.45 3.50
N ILE A 5 5.00 -14.14 2.41
CA ILE A 5 4.59 -12.77 2.06
C ILE A 5 3.55 -12.24 3.06
N GLU A 6 2.61 -13.10 3.47
CA GLU A 6 1.59 -12.75 4.46
C GLU A 6 2.24 -12.45 5.82
N ASN A 7 3.13 -13.34 6.28
CA ASN A 7 3.87 -13.15 7.53
C ASN A 7 4.73 -11.87 7.51
N GLU A 8 5.42 -11.57 6.41
CA GLU A 8 6.22 -10.33 6.27
C GLU A 8 5.34 -9.09 6.36
N ARG A 9 4.15 -9.10 5.75
CA ARG A 9 3.22 -7.98 5.81
C ARG A 9 2.70 -7.74 7.23
N GLU A 10 2.36 -8.80 7.95
CA GLU A 10 1.89 -8.72 9.32
C GLU A 10 2.98 -8.24 10.28
N LEU A 11 4.22 -8.70 10.08
CA LEU A 11 5.40 -8.20 10.80
C LEU A 11 5.60 -6.70 10.57
N LEU A 12 5.58 -6.23 9.31
CA LEU A 12 5.69 -4.79 9.02
C LEU A 12 4.61 -3.96 9.69
N GLN A 13 3.38 -4.47 9.69
CA GLN A 13 2.26 -3.79 10.33
C GLN A 13 2.45 -3.70 11.85
N LEU A 14 2.97 -4.75 12.48
CA LEU A 14 3.32 -4.75 13.90
C LEU A 14 4.46 -3.76 14.20
N LEU A 15 5.53 -3.77 13.41
CA LEU A 15 6.68 -2.88 13.62
C LEU A 15 6.30 -1.39 13.47
N LEU A 16 5.40 -1.06 12.53
CA LEU A 16 4.81 0.28 12.40
C LEU A 16 3.90 0.63 13.59
N GLN A 17 3.10 -0.33 14.06
CA GLN A 17 2.20 -0.14 15.21
C GLN A 17 3.00 0.14 16.49
N LEU A 18 4.11 -0.57 16.70
CA LEU A 18 5.03 -0.37 17.82
C LEU A 18 5.95 0.84 17.65
N GLN A 19 5.86 1.56 16.52
CA GLN A 19 6.74 2.68 16.16
C GLN A 19 8.24 2.33 16.22
N LEU A 20 8.58 1.05 16.02
CA LEU A 20 9.98 0.61 15.94
C LEU A 20 10.63 0.99 14.62
N ILE A 21 9.82 1.13 13.57
CA ILE A 21 10.23 1.62 12.26
C ILE A 21 9.20 2.64 11.76
N THR A 22 9.65 3.53 10.88
CA THR A 22 8.81 4.53 10.23
C THR A 22 8.34 4.05 8.86
N ARG A 23 7.30 4.70 8.33
CA ARG A 23 6.78 4.40 6.98
C ARG A 23 7.81 4.66 5.88
N ASP A 24 8.65 5.66 6.03
CA ASP A 24 9.73 5.96 5.08
C ASP A 24 10.78 4.86 5.07
N GLN A 25 11.21 4.37 6.23
CA GLN A 25 12.14 3.23 6.34
C GLN A 25 11.60 1.96 5.68
N VAL A 26 10.30 1.65 5.85
CA VAL A 26 9.66 0.52 5.16
C VAL A 26 9.69 0.70 3.65
N THR A 27 9.41 1.92 3.17
CA THR A 27 9.42 2.23 1.73
C THR A 27 10.83 2.08 1.16
N GLU A 28 11.85 2.53 1.89
CA GLU A 28 13.25 2.40 1.49
C GLU A 28 13.72 0.94 1.46
N ALA A 29 13.36 0.14 2.46
CA ALA A 29 13.67 -1.29 2.50
C ALA A 29 13.02 -2.06 1.33
N LEU A 30 11.76 -1.77 1.00
CA LEU A 30 11.08 -2.36 -0.16
C LEU A 30 11.70 -1.90 -1.48
N ALA A 31 12.08 -0.63 -1.59
CA ALA A 31 12.79 -0.13 -2.77
C ALA A 31 14.15 -0.82 -2.95
N TYR A 32 14.87 -1.09 -1.85
CA TYR A 32 16.10 -1.86 -1.86
C TYR A 32 15.86 -3.30 -2.33
N GLN A 33 14.83 -3.97 -1.81
CA GLN A 33 14.44 -5.32 -2.24
C GLN A 33 14.16 -5.40 -3.74
N CYS A 34 13.47 -4.40 -4.30
CA CYS A 34 13.18 -4.31 -5.74
C CYS A 34 14.41 -4.05 -6.63
N ARG A 35 15.51 -3.53 -6.07
CA ARG A 35 16.77 -3.28 -6.80
C ARG A 35 17.70 -4.50 -6.83
N LEU A 36 17.50 -5.47 -5.93
CA LEU A 36 18.31 -6.67 -5.87
C LEU A 36 18.03 -7.60 -7.06
N PRO A 37 19.07 -8.21 -7.67
CA PRO A 37 18.86 -9.22 -8.70
C PRO A 37 18.14 -10.45 -8.11
N PRO A 38 17.37 -11.21 -8.91
CA PRO A 38 16.60 -12.35 -8.41
C PRO A 38 17.44 -13.43 -7.72
N SER A 39 18.72 -13.55 -8.08
CA SER A 39 19.67 -14.46 -7.45
C SER A 39 20.09 -14.05 -6.04
N GLN A 40 19.81 -12.80 -5.65
CA GLN A 40 20.15 -12.21 -4.35
C GLN A 40 18.91 -11.71 -3.61
N SER A 41 17.71 -12.23 -3.93
CA SER A 41 16.51 -11.88 -3.19
C SER A 41 16.70 -12.23 -1.71
N ARG A 42 16.56 -11.24 -0.83
CA ARG A 42 16.60 -11.40 0.62
C ARG A 42 15.22 -11.17 1.23
N SER A 43 15.00 -11.74 2.41
CA SER A 43 13.79 -11.46 3.19
C SER A 43 13.78 -10.00 3.63
N LEU A 44 12.60 -9.43 3.80
CA LEU A 44 12.50 -8.04 4.23
C LEU A 44 13.08 -7.84 5.64
N ARG A 45 12.99 -8.87 6.49
CA ARG A 45 13.63 -8.93 7.80
C ARG A 45 15.13 -8.68 7.73
N ASP A 46 15.83 -9.44 6.88
CA ASP A 46 17.29 -9.32 6.76
C ASP A 46 17.68 -7.94 6.24
N ILE A 47 16.90 -7.41 5.29
CA ILE A 47 17.12 -6.07 4.72
C ILE A 47 16.96 -4.98 5.79
N LEU A 48 15.95 -5.07 6.66
CA LEU A 48 15.73 -4.08 7.73
C LEU A 48 16.88 -4.06 8.75
N VAL A 49 17.48 -5.21 9.04
CA VAL A 49 18.65 -5.33 9.91
C VAL A 49 19.91 -4.83 9.20
N ASP A 50 20.13 -5.22 7.94
CA ASP A 50 21.28 -4.78 7.13
C ASP A 50 21.31 -3.26 6.93
N LEU A 51 20.14 -2.61 6.82
CA LEU A 51 20.00 -1.15 6.72
C LEU A 51 20.04 -0.45 8.09
N GLU A 52 20.24 -1.19 9.18
CA GLU A 52 20.29 -0.68 10.57
C GLU A 52 19.03 0.09 11.00
N PHE A 53 17.89 -0.15 10.35
CA PHE A 53 16.62 0.50 10.73
C PHE A 53 16.04 -0.07 12.03
N ILE A 54 16.34 -1.33 12.32
CA ILE A 54 15.92 -2.03 13.53
C ILE A 54 17.00 -3.03 13.95
N SER A 55 17.23 -3.19 15.25
CA SER A 55 18.14 -4.21 15.75
C SER A 55 17.52 -5.61 15.62
N GLU A 56 18.37 -6.61 15.38
CA GLU A 56 17.93 -8.02 15.32
C GLU A 56 17.21 -8.45 16.61
N THR A 57 17.64 -7.94 17.76
CA THR A 57 17.02 -8.21 19.07
C THR A 57 15.61 -7.66 19.18
N ALA A 58 15.36 -6.44 18.68
CA ALA A 58 14.03 -5.84 18.68
C ALA A 58 13.08 -6.60 17.74
N LEU A 59 13.60 -7.10 16.63
CA LEU A 59 12.83 -7.88 15.67
C LEU A 59 12.43 -9.25 16.25
N ILE A 60 13.33 -9.92 16.96
CA ILE A 60 13.01 -11.17 17.69
C ILE A 60 11.94 -10.93 18.76
N GLN A 61 12.01 -9.82 19.50
CA GLN A 61 10.98 -9.48 20.50
C GLN A 61 9.61 -9.21 19.85
N ALA A 62 9.59 -8.51 18.71
CA ALA A 62 8.38 -8.26 17.95
C ALA A 62 7.76 -9.57 17.41
N GLU A 63 8.58 -10.51 16.93
CA GLU A 63 8.09 -11.83 16.51
C GLU A 63 7.53 -12.66 17.66
N GLN A 64 8.19 -12.64 18.83
CA GLN A 64 7.68 -13.34 20.02
C GLN A 64 6.33 -12.80 20.49
N SER A 65 6.05 -11.51 20.26
CA SER A 65 4.75 -10.90 20.51
C SER A 65 3.72 -11.18 19.40
N PHE A 66 4.15 -11.73 18.27
CA PHE A 66 3.27 -12.21 17.21
C PHE A 66 2.70 -13.62 17.48
N ASP A 67 3.50 -14.50 18.09
CA ASP A 67 3.09 -15.88 18.44
C ASP A 67 2.11 -15.92 19.63
N THR A 68 1.99 -14.83 20.41
CA THR A 68 0.98 -14.75 21.45
C THR A 68 -0.42 -14.66 20.85
N PRO A 69 -1.37 -15.54 21.26
CA PRO A 69 -2.72 -15.57 20.72
C PRO A 69 -3.37 -14.20 20.87
N ALA A 70 -4.21 -13.81 19.89
CA ALA A 70 -4.81 -12.47 19.80
C ALA A 70 -5.42 -11.95 21.11
N ASP A 71 -5.97 -12.84 21.95
CA ASP A 71 -6.49 -12.53 23.29
C ASP A 71 -5.44 -11.88 24.21
N LEU A 72 -4.18 -12.38 24.18
CA LEU A 72 -3.09 -11.79 24.94
C LEU A 72 -2.66 -10.44 24.36
N ARG A 73 -2.68 -10.29 23.03
CA ARG A 73 -2.29 -9.06 22.35
C ARG A 73 -3.24 -7.91 22.68
N ASP A 74 -4.55 -8.16 22.73
CA ASP A 74 -5.55 -7.19 23.21
C ASP A 74 -5.37 -6.88 24.71
N SER A 75 -5.04 -7.88 25.52
CA SER A 75 -4.77 -7.67 26.95
C SER A 75 -3.51 -6.82 27.20
N PHE A 76 -2.45 -7.04 26.41
CA PHE A 76 -1.20 -6.31 26.50
C PHE A 76 -1.35 -4.88 26.01
N GLN A 77 -2.08 -4.69 24.90
CA GLN A 77 -2.39 -3.36 24.40
C GLN A 77 -3.20 -2.56 25.44
N ARG A 78 -4.21 -3.16 26.09
CA ARG A 78 -4.93 -2.52 27.20
C ARG A 78 -4.02 -2.21 28.38
N ALA A 79 -3.11 -3.12 28.75
CA ALA A 79 -2.18 -2.90 29.84
C ALA A 79 -1.21 -1.74 29.55
N MET A 80 -0.73 -1.63 28.32
CA MET A 80 0.14 -0.52 27.89
C MET A 80 -0.62 0.82 27.85
N ASP A 81 -1.87 0.82 27.40
CA ASP A 81 -2.72 2.02 27.45
C ASP A 81 -2.96 2.48 28.90
N ASP A 82 -3.20 1.53 29.82
CA ASP A 82 -3.38 1.83 31.25
C ASP A 82 -2.11 2.43 31.88
N ILE A 83 -0.93 1.90 31.53
CA ILE A 83 0.36 2.41 31.99
C ILE A 83 0.63 3.83 31.45
N LEU A 84 0.38 4.06 30.15
CA LEU A 84 0.54 5.39 29.55
C LEU A 84 -0.43 6.42 30.16
N ASN A 85 -1.66 6.01 30.43
CA ASN A 85 -2.67 6.86 31.06
C ASN A 85 -2.33 7.16 32.54
N GLN A 86 -1.74 6.20 33.26
CA GLN A 86 -1.21 6.43 34.62
C GLN A 86 -0.02 7.39 34.62
N ALA A 87 0.86 7.32 33.62
CA ALA A 87 1.98 8.24 33.50
C ALA A 87 1.52 9.70 33.29
N ASP A 88 0.50 9.93 32.47
CA ASP A 88 -0.10 11.26 32.28
C ASP A 88 -0.73 11.80 33.58
N LEU A 89 -1.39 10.92 34.35
CA LEU A 89 -2.00 11.27 35.64
C LEU A 89 -0.97 11.67 36.71
N LEU A 90 0.22 11.07 36.68
CA LEU A 90 1.34 11.45 37.56
C LEU A 90 1.97 12.78 37.12
N GLN A 91 1.97 13.06 35.82
CA GLN A 91 2.49 14.31 35.26
C GLN A 91 1.57 15.49 35.59
N GLN A 92 0.25 15.30 35.63
CA GLN A 92 -0.72 16.32 36.07
C GLN A 92 -0.64 16.65 37.57
N GLN A 93 -0.19 15.73 38.40
CA GLN A 93 0.02 16.00 39.85
C GLN A 93 1.30 16.79 40.13
N SER A 94 2.19 16.92 39.14
CA SER A 94 3.45 17.66 39.24
C SER A 94 3.33 19.07 38.68
N ALA A 95 2.22 19.77 38.95
CA ALA A 95 2.11 21.18 38.60
C ALA A 95 3.14 21.99 39.41
N PRO A 96 4.03 22.76 38.76
CA PRO A 96 4.99 23.59 39.46
C PRO A 96 4.25 24.66 40.26
N VAL A 97 4.48 24.71 41.58
CA VAL A 97 4.13 25.86 42.42
C VAL A 97 4.78 27.08 41.80
N VAL A 98 3.98 27.90 41.12
CA VAL A 98 4.41 29.19 40.57
C VAL A 98 4.69 30.10 41.75
N PRO A 99 5.93 30.56 41.98
CA PRO A 99 6.21 31.53 43.03
C PRO A 99 5.50 32.84 42.70
N GLU A 100 4.62 33.26 43.62
CA GLU A 100 3.83 34.49 43.53
C GLU A 100 4.76 35.71 43.39
N PRO A 101 4.63 36.54 42.35
CA PRO A 101 5.50 37.69 42.16
C PRO A 101 5.18 38.81 43.17
N PRO A 102 6.21 39.52 43.68
CA PRO A 102 6.04 40.57 44.68
C PRO A 102 5.25 41.76 44.12
N ARG A 103 4.12 42.06 44.77
CA ARG A 103 3.26 43.21 44.48
C ARG A 103 4.03 44.53 44.62
N THR A 104 4.36 45.16 43.50
CA THR A 104 4.88 46.54 43.48
C THR A 104 3.71 47.52 43.32
N ARG A 105 3.60 48.46 44.27
CA ARG A 105 2.57 49.51 44.28
C ARG A 105 2.81 50.58 43.19
N PRO A 106 1.74 51.29 42.77
CA PRO A 106 1.77 52.22 41.65
C PRO A 106 2.08 53.66 42.08
N ALA A 107 2.80 54.41 41.23
CA ALA A 107 2.83 55.87 41.29
C ALA A 107 3.19 56.47 39.91
N GLY A 108 2.40 57.45 39.46
CA GLY A 108 2.76 58.39 38.38
C GLY A 108 2.18 58.04 37.00
N GLN A 109 1.04 58.59 36.60
CA GLN A 109 0.91 59.84 35.80
C GLN A 109 1.11 59.65 34.27
N THR A 110 -0.04 59.52 33.56
CA THR A 110 -0.54 60.23 32.34
C THR A 110 0.41 61.02 31.40
N PRO A 111 0.02 61.42 30.15
CA PRO A 111 -1.09 61.00 29.26
C PRO A 111 -0.81 60.98 27.71
N LEU A 112 -1.78 60.45 26.95
CA LEU A 112 -2.30 60.91 25.62
C LEU A 112 -1.39 61.02 24.37
N THR A 113 -1.68 60.19 23.34
CA THR A 113 -2.04 60.62 21.95
C THR A 113 -2.62 59.45 21.09
N PRO A 114 -3.43 59.74 20.04
CA PRO A 114 -4.58 58.94 19.56
C PRO A 114 -4.29 58.08 18.28
N PRO A 115 -5.29 57.36 17.71
CA PRO A 115 -5.08 56.12 16.94
C PRO A 115 -5.02 56.32 15.42
N THR A 116 -4.18 55.52 14.75
CA THR A 116 -4.21 55.35 13.29
C THR A 116 -4.98 54.08 12.94
N GLN A 117 -6.17 54.32 12.37
CA GLN A 117 -6.96 53.53 11.40
C GLN A 117 -6.52 52.07 11.18
N GLN A 118 -7.28 51.07 11.65
CA GLN A 118 -8.53 50.57 11.03
C GLN A 118 -8.34 50.00 9.61
N GLU A 119 -7.59 48.90 9.50
CA GLU A 119 -7.70 47.97 8.37
C GLU A 119 -8.77 46.93 8.69
N ARG A 120 -9.96 47.11 8.10
CA ARG A 120 -11.06 46.14 8.14
C ARG A 120 -10.72 44.99 7.19
N HIS A 121 -10.17 43.91 7.73
CA HIS A 121 -10.21 42.61 7.05
C HIS A 121 -11.64 42.05 7.16
N PRO A 122 -12.29 41.67 6.04
CA PRO A 122 -13.56 40.97 6.09
C PRO A 122 -13.34 39.55 6.64
N THR A 123 -13.87 39.31 7.82
CA THR A 123 -14.12 37.97 8.36
C THR A 123 -15.03 37.22 7.40
N ALA A 124 -14.46 36.33 6.60
CA ALA A 124 -15.24 35.34 5.88
C ALA A 124 -15.97 34.44 6.89
N PRO A 125 -17.27 34.16 6.71
CA PRO A 125 -17.98 33.24 7.59
C PRO A 125 -17.35 31.84 7.48
N PRO A 126 -17.22 31.10 8.59
CA PRO A 126 -16.79 29.71 8.53
C PRO A 126 -17.80 28.95 7.66
N ALA A 127 -17.34 28.45 6.52
CA ALA A 127 -18.11 27.53 5.70
C ALA A 127 -18.46 26.34 6.60
N GLN A 128 -19.76 26.19 6.90
CA GLN A 128 -20.30 25.02 7.56
C GLN A 128 -19.95 23.83 6.68
N GLN A 129 -18.97 23.07 7.13
CA GLN A 129 -18.53 21.82 6.55
C GLN A 129 -19.69 20.84 6.75
N ALA A 130 -20.59 20.80 5.77
CA ALA A 130 -21.69 19.85 5.73
C ALA A 130 -21.07 18.44 5.80
N SER A 131 -21.39 17.72 6.87
CA SER A 131 -20.97 16.34 7.04
C SER A 131 -21.40 15.54 5.80
N PRO A 132 -20.49 14.78 5.16
CA PRO A 132 -20.88 13.92 4.05
C PRO A 132 -21.95 12.93 4.53
N PRO A 133 -22.97 12.63 3.71
CA PRO A 133 -23.98 11.65 4.08
C PRO A 133 -23.32 10.28 4.36
N PRO A 134 -23.86 9.50 5.32
CA PRO A 134 -23.31 8.19 5.63
C PRO A 134 -23.32 7.31 4.39
N ALA A 135 -22.18 6.67 4.11
CA ALA A 135 -22.04 5.73 3.01
C ALA A 135 -23.11 4.62 3.10
N PRO A 136 -23.72 4.22 1.96
CA PRO A 136 -24.70 3.14 1.95
C PRO A 136 -24.05 1.84 2.46
N ALA A 137 -24.73 1.16 3.38
CA ALA A 137 -24.26 -0.07 3.98
C ALA A 137 -23.91 -1.12 2.90
N PRO A 138 -22.79 -1.85 3.04
CA PRO A 138 -22.41 -2.88 2.09
C PRO A 138 -23.46 -3.99 2.05
N PRO A 139 -23.82 -4.51 0.86
CA PRO A 139 -24.76 -5.62 0.74
C PRO A 139 -24.21 -6.86 1.42
N LYS A 140 -25.06 -7.53 2.22
CA LYS A 140 -24.72 -8.77 2.93
C LYS A 140 -24.26 -9.84 1.91
N PRO A 141 -23.16 -10.55 2.18
CA PRO A 141 -22.72 -11.63 1.30
C PRO A 141 -23.76 -12.76 1.31
N ILE A 142 -24.39 -12.98 0.15
CA ILE A 142 -25.17 -14.19 -0.12
C ILE A 142 -24.16 -15.32 -0.28
N VAL A 143 -24.10 -16.17 0.74
CA VAL A 143 -23.28 -17.39 0.74
C VAL A 143 -24.02 -18.46 -0.08
N PRO A 144 -23.49 -18.93 -1.22
CA PRO A 144 -24.06 -20.08 -1.91
C PRO A 144 -23.74 -21.37 -1.12
N PRO A 145 -24.73 -22.25 -0.87
CA PRO A 145 -24.47 -23.56 -0.31
C PRO A 145 -23.98 -24.52 -1.39
N GLY A 146 -22.86 -25.20 -1.11
CA GLY A 146 -22.54 -26.49 -1.70
C GLY A 146 -21.68 -26.46 -2.96
N SER A 147 -20.41 -26.83 -2.81
CA SER A 147 -19.69 -27.63 -3.80
C SER A 147 -18.57 -28.38 -3.08
N GLY A 148 -18.84 -29.66 -2.85
CA GLY A 148 -17.87 -30.58 -2.26
C GLY A 148 -16.93 -31.18 -3.30
N LEU A 149 -15.77 -31.58 -2.77
CA LEU A 149 -15.00 -32.79 -3.08
C LEU A 149 -14.33 -32.98 -4.46
N GLN A 150 -13.15 -33.60 -4.35
CA GLN A 150 -12.33 -34.32 -5.35
C GLN A 150 -11.31 -33.45 -6.12
N ALA A 151 -10.06 -33.82 -6.36
CA ALA A 151 -9.29 -35.06 -6.19
C ALA A 151 -7.79 -34.69 -6.10
N ALA A 152 -7.02 -35.31 -5.20
CA ALA A 152 -5.95 -36.28 -5.48
C ALA A 152 -5.25 -36.16 -6.85
N GLY A 153 -3.94 -35.88 -6.84
CA GLY A 153 -3.11 -35.90 -8.04
C GLY A 153 -1.64 -35.64 -7.76
N ALA A 154 -0.95 -36.68 -7.29
CA ALA A 154 0.51 -36.72 -7.17
C ALA A 154 1.17 -36.65 -8.56
N PHE A 155 2.10 -35.71 -8.77
CA PHE A 155 3.05 -35.79 -9.88
C PHE A 155 4.48 -35.60 -9.38
N ALA A 156 5.24 -36.67 -9.58
CA ALA A 156 6.62 -36.83 -9.20
C ALA A 156 7.57 -36.09 -10.17
N ARG A 157 8.65 -35.56 -9.57
CA ARG A 157 10.06 -35.63 -10.00
C ARG A 157 10.33 -35.97 -11.47
N ARG A 158 11.07 -35.08 -12.15
CA ARG A 158 12.22 -35.44 -13.02
C ARG A 158 13.04 -34.20 -13.36
N SER A 159 14.24 -34.13 -12.78
CA SER A 159 15.40 -33.43 -13.35
C SER A 159 16.04 -34.31 -14.42
N PRO A 160 16.62 -33.72 -15.47
CA PRO A 160 18.03 -33.98 -15.80
C PRO A 160 18.75 -32.67 -16.21
N ALA A 161 19.90 -32.34 -15.61
CA ALA A 161 21.25 -32.75 -16.00
C ALA A 161 21.83 -31.97 -17.20
N SER A 162 22.86 -31.20 -16.88
CA SER A 162 23.96 -30.66 -17.68
C SER A 162 24.13 -31.20 -19.11
N GLN A 163 24.22 -30.27 -20.07
CA GLN A 163 25.15 -30.41 -21.19
C GLN A 163 26.01 -29.15 -21.28
N ALA A 164 27.25 -29.29 -20.79
CA ALA A 164 28.37 -28.46 -21.17
C ALA A 164 28.81 -28.91 -22.58
N GLY A 165 28.67 -28.03 -23.57
CA GLY A 165 29.12 -28.25 -24.94
C GLY A 165 29.78 -26.97 -25.45
N GLY A 166 31.05 -27.09 -25.83
CA GLY A 166 31.95 -25.98 -26.14
C GLY A 166 31.51 -25.13 -27.33
N TRP A 167 31.63 -23.81 -27.15
CA TRP A 167 31.44 -22.82 -28.20
C TRP A 167 32.76 -22.63 -28.95
N GLY A 168 32.99 -23.47 -29.96
CA GLY A 168 33.98 -23.21 -31.00
C GLY A 168 33.51 -22.06 -31.89
N ALA A 169 34.22 -20.94 -31.84
CA ALA A 169 33.98 -19.78 -32.69
C ALA A 169 34.38 -20.09 -34.14
N VAL A 170 33.38 -20.27 -35.00
CA VAL A 170 33.54 -20.16 -36.45
C VAL A 170 32.79 -18.92 -36.93
N SER A 171 33.57 -17.88 -37.25
CA SER A 171 33.11 -16.62 -37.82
C SER A 171 32.54 -16.85 -39.22
N ALA A 172 31.22 -16.92 -39.33
CA ALA A 172 30.52 -16.92 -40.61
C ALA A 172 30.28 -15.48 -41.11
N PRO A 173 30.37 -15.23 -42.43
CA PRO A 173 30.17 -13.91 -43.03
C PRO A 173 28.74 -13.41 -42.77
N GLN A 174 28.65 -12.20 -42.24
CA GLN A 174 27.40 -11.55 -41.83
C GLN A 174 26.49 -11.29 -43.05
N ALA A 175 25.53 -12.18 -43.26
CA ALA A 175 24.38 -11.92 -44.11
C ALA A 175 23.56 -10.79 -43.47
N GLN A 176 23.28 -9.73 -44.23
CA GLN A 176 22.45 -8.63 -43.76
C GLN A 176 21.07 -9.19 -43.34
N PRO A 177 20.60 -8.92 -42.11
CA PRO A 177 19.34 -9.44 -41.64
C PRO A 177 18.22 -8.84 -42.50
N VAL A 178 17.60 -9.67 -43.32
CA VAL A 178 16.35 -9.35 -44.01
C VAL A 178 15.33 -9.09 -42.92
N ILE A 179 15.06 -7.81 -42.64
CA ILE A 179 14.08 -7.40 -41.62
C ILE A 179 12.74 -7.94 -42.11
N PRO A 180 12.13 -8.93 -41.41
CA PRO A 180 10.82 -9.43 -41.80
C PRO A 180 9.83 -8.26 -41.77
N PRO A 181 8.89 -8.17 -42.73
CA PRO A 181 7.89 -7.12 -42.75
C PRO A 181 7.15 -7.10 -41.42
N ALA A 182 7.08 -5.92 -40.80
CA ALA A 182 6.52 -5.74 -39.47
C ALA A 182 5.11 -6.36 -39.39
N PRO A 183 4.81 -7.14 -38.34
CA PRO A 183 3.50 -7.76 -38.20
C PRO A 183 2.38 -6.71 -38.24
N PRO A 184 1.19 -7.06 -38.79
CA PRO A 184 0.09 -6.12 -38.93
C PRO A 184 -0.33 -5.58 -37.56
N ALA A 185 -0.56 -4.27 -37.49
CA ALA A 185 -0.92 -3.56 -36.28
C ALA A 185 -2.14 -4.22 -35.62
N HIS A 186 -1.93 -4.88 -34.49
CA HIS A 186 -3.01 -5.51 -33.74
C HIS A 186 -3.97 -4.44 -33.21
N ALA A 187 -5.28 -4.72 -33.28
CA ALA A 187 -6.29 -3.84 -32.70
C ALA A 187 -5.95 -3.53 -31.22
N PRO A 188 -6.07 -2.27 -30.78
CA PRO A 188 -5.64 -1.85 -29.46
C PRO A 188 -6.36 -2.66 -28.36
N PRO A 189 -5.67 -3.03 -27.28
CA PRO A 189 -6.27 -3.75 -26.17
C PRO A 189 -7.31 -2.88 -25.45
N LEU A 190 -8.34 -3.52 -24.90
CA LEU A 190 -9.46 -2.84 -24.23
C LEU A 190 -9.01 -1.84 -23.16
N GLY A 191 -8.00 -2.20 -22.36
CA GLY A 191 -7.45 -1.33 -21.31
C GLY A 191 -6.87 -0.04 -21.87
N GLN A 192 -6.19 -0.10 -23.03
CA GLN A 192 -5.61 1.07 -23.68
C GLN A 192 -6.69 1.98 -24.26
N ILE A 193 -7.76 1.41 -24.82
CA ILE A 193 -8.93 2.19 -25.30
C ILE A 193 -9.59 2.95 -24.14
N LEU A 194 -9.75 2.30 -22.98
CA LEU A 194 -10.33 2.94 -21.79
C LEU A 194 -9.44 4.07 -21.24
N MET A 195 -8.11 3.89 -21.26
CA MET A 195 -7.16 4.95 -20.90
C MET A 195 -7.21 6.14 -21.88
N GLN A 196 -7.29 5.88 -23.19
CA GLN A 196 -7.40 6.93 -24.21
C GLN A 196 -8.68 7.77 -24.02
N GLN A 197 -9.77 7.15 -23.57
CA GLN A 197 -11.02 7.84 -23.25
C GLN A 197 -11.00 8.57 -21.89
N LYS A 198 -9.89 8.52 -21.15
CA LYS A 198 -9.77 9.01 -19.76
C LYS A 198 -10.83 8.43 -18.81
N ALA A 199 -11.35 7.25 -19.14
CA ALA A 199 -12.31 6.52 -18.32
C ALA A 199 -11.63 5.64 -17.27
N LEU A 200 -10.32 5.42 -17.41
CA LEU A 200 -9.53 4.54 -16.56
C LEU A 200 -8.12 5.13 -16.44
N GLU A 201 -7.58 5.14 -15.22
CA GLU A 201 -6.19 5.53 -14.97
C GLU A 201 -5.25 4.31 -15.07
N GLU A 202 -3.97 4.56 -15.33
CA GLU A 202 -2.97 3.50 -15.54
C GLU A 202 -2.82 2.58 -14.32
N TRP A 203 -2.77 3.14 -13.11
CA TRP A 203 -2.66 2.35 -11.88
C TRP A 203 -3.87 1.44 -11.65
N GLN A 204 -5.07 1.88 -12.05
CA GLN A 204 -6.30 1.08 -11.95
C GLN A 204 -6.24 -0.12 -12.90
N LEU A 205 -5.73 0.09 -14.12
CA LEU A 205 -5.52 -0.98 -15.09
C LEU A 205 -4.51 -2.00 -14.57
N MET A 206 -3.37 -1.55 -14.06
CA MET A 206 -2.33 -2.42 -13.49
C MET A 206 -2.87 -3.25 -12.32
N HIS A 207 -3.61 -2.61 -11.40
CA HIS A 207 -4.20 -3.30 -10.26
C HIS A 207 -5.23 -4.36 -10.70
N ALA A 208 -6.11 -4.03 -11.63
CA ALA A 208 -7.08 -4.98 -12.17
C ALA A 208 -6.40 -6.17 -12.88
N LEU A 209 -5.33 -5.93 -13.65
CA LEU A 209 -4.56 -6.99 -14.31
C LEU A 209 -3.86 -7.91 -13.30
N SER A 210 -3.31 -7.35 -12.22
CA SER A 210 -2.71 -8.12 -11.13
C SER A 210 -3.73 -9.08 -10.50
N ILE A 211 -4.93 -8.57 -10.16
CA ILE A 211 -6.02 -9.41 -9.62
C ILE A 211 -6.45 -10.48 -10.64
N GLN A 212 -6.59 -10.11 -11.92
CA GLN A 212 -6.99 -11.04 -12.98
C GLN A 212 -5.99 -12.20 -13.14
N GLN A 213 -4.70 -11.93 -13.01
CA GLN A 213 -3.64 -12.94 -13.15
C GLN A 213 -3.60 -13.91 -11.97
N SER A 214 -3.83 -13.41 -10.75
CA SER A 214 -3.82 -14.21 -9.52
C SER A 214 -5.12 -14.99 -9.29
N THR A 215 -6.21 -14.66 -9.98
CA THR A 215 -7.50 -15.32 -9.82
C THR A 215 -7.68 -16.46 -10.84
N ALA A 216 -7.96 -17.67 -10.35
CA ALA A 216 -8.37 -18.81 -11.17
C ALA A 216 -9.83 -19.19 -10.84
N PRO A 217 -10.76 -19.25 -11.82
CA PRO A 217 -10.58 -18.99 -13.25
C PRO A 217 -10.38 -17.50 -13.57
N ARG A 218 -9.65 -17.19 -14.66
CA ARG A 218 -9.34 -15.80 -15.05
C ARG A 218 -10.62 -15.06 -15.48
N PRO A 219 -11.09 -14.05 -14.72
CA PRO A 219 -12.29 -13.31 -15.10
C PRO A 219 -12.03 -12.44 -16.34
N ARG A 220 -13.09 -12.04 -17.06
CA ARG A 220 -12.98 -11.07 -18.15
C ARG A 220 -12.60 -9.71 -17.57
N LEU A 221 -11.61 -9.04 -18.17
CA LEU A 221 -11.11 -7.76 -17.67
C LEU A 221 -12.22 -6.70 -17.55
N GLY A 222 -13.10 -6.58 -18.55
CA GLY A 222 -14.22 -5.64 -18.51
C GLY A 222 -15.16 -5.88 -17.32
N THR A 223 -15.50 -7.14 -17.02
CA THR A 223 -16.33 -7.49 -15.86
C THR A 223 -15.61 -7.19 -14.54
N LEU A 224 -14.30 -7.44 -14.49
CA LEU A 224 -13.48 -7.16 -13.31
C LEU A 224 -13.40 -5.66 -13.02
N LEU A 225 -13.23 -4.82 -14.04
CA LEU A 225 -13.21 -3.36 -13.90
C LEU A 225 -14.53 -2.80 -13.34
N VAL A 226 -15.67 -3.33 -13.81
CA VAL A 226 -16.99 -2.97 -13.26
C VAL A 226 -17.14 -3.42 -11.82
N LYS A 227 -16.70 -4.65 -11.50
CA LYS A 227 -16.76 -5.19 -10.13
C LYS A 227 -15.90 -4.41 -9.13
N LEU A 228 -14.75 -3.89 -9.58
CA LEU A 228 -13.86 -3.05 -8.77
C LEU A 228 -14.32 -1.59 -8.67
N GLY A 229 -15.35 -1.19 -9.41
CA GLY A 229 -15.84 0.19 -9.45
C GLY A 229 -14.93 1.17 -10.19
N TYR A 230 -14.00 0.66 -11.02
CA TYR A 230 -13.08 1.51 -11.79
C TYR A 230 -13.70 2.05 -13.08
N ALA A 231 -14.68 1.34 -13.64
CA ALA A 231 -15.39 1.78 -14.82
C ALA A 231 -16.85 1.34 -14.78
N ASP A 232 -17.75 2.18 -15.27
CA ASP A 232 -19.16 1.82 -15.41
C ASP A 232 -19.39 0.87 -16.59
N GLN A 233 -20.42 0.02 -16.47
CA GLN A 233 -20.85 -0.89 -17.53
C GLN A 233 -21.07 -0.22 -18.91
N PRO A 234 -21.75 0.94 -19.05
CA PRO A 234 -21.89 1.62 -20.34
C PRO A 234 -20.55 2.07 -20.93
N THR A 235 -19.59 2.44 -20.09
CA THR A 235 -18.27 2.89 -20.54
C THR A 235 -17.46 1.72 -21.11
N VAL A 236 -17.50 0.56 -20.44
CA VAL A 236 -16.88 -0.66 -20.94
C VAL A 236 -17.51 -1.12 -22.26
N ALA A 237 -18.84 -1.04 -22.40
CA ALA A 237 -19.55 -1.41 -23.63
C ALA A 237 -19.14 -0.52 -24.83
N ARG A 238 -18.99 0.80 -24.61
CA ARG A 238 -18.50 1.72 -25.64
C ARG A 238 -17.06 1.40 -26.06
N ALA A 239 -16.17 1.14 -25.10
CA ALA A 239 -14.78 0.78 -25.39
C ALA A 239 -14.66 -0.53 -26.18
N LEU A 240 -15.48 -1.54 -25.87
CA LEU A 240 -15.55 -2.79 -26.65
C LEU A 240 -16.04 -2.55 -28.09
N SER A 241 -16.99 -1.64 -28.29
CA SER A 241 -17.48 -1.29 -29.62
C SER A 241 -16.38 -0.68 -30.49
N LEU A 242 -15.59 0.24 -29.93
CA LEU A 242 -14.42 0.81 -30.62
C LEU A 242 -13.35 -0.23 -30.91
N GLN A 243 -13.15 -1.19 -29.99
CA GLN A 243 -12.18 -2.27 -30.19
C GLN A 243 -12.54 -3.14 -31.39
N VAL A 244 -13.81 -3.49 -31.55
CA VAL A 244 -14.31 -4.26 -32.69
C VAL A 244 -14.17 -3.45 -33.98
N GLN A 245 -14.50 -2.16 -33.95
CA GLN A 245 -14.38 -1.28 -35.11
C GLN A 245 -12.93 -1.09 -35.58
N SER A 246 -11.98 -1.05 -34.64
CA SER A 246 -10.54 -0.93 -34.96
C SER A 246 -9.92 -2.21 -35.54
N ARG A 247 -10.69 -3.31 -35.57
CA ARG A 247 -10.25 -4.61 -36.08
C ARG A 247 -10.73 -4.89 -37.50
N GLN A 248 -11.69 -4.11 -37.99
CA GLN A 248 -12.20 -4.16 -39.37
C GLN A 248 -11.34 -3.32 -40.29
#